data_AF-A0A9E5WL34-F1
#
_entry.id   AF-A0A9E5WL34-F1
#
_cell.length_a   1.000
_cell.length_b   1.000
_cell.length_c   1.000
_cell.angle_alpha   90.00
_cell.angle_beta   90.00
_cell.angle_gamma   90.00
#
_symmetry.space_group_name_H-M   'P 1'
#
loop_
_entity.id
_entity.type
_entity.pdbx_description
1 polymer ?
#
loop_
_entity_poly.entity_id
_entity_poly.type
_entity_poly.pdbx_seq_one_letter_code
_entity_poly.pdbx_strand_id
1 'polypeptide(L)'
;MTKSRADSTNNQVALADVLCRITNELVLLKRGTMELEQAIGTLTKFIDSSKLQSFYQDLQFLDNLGQSLESLAVFVANTADNVPRDWQVDIDLSASKIQMQSIADRISLAEVGGNNHPTDQTTTLFF
;
A
#
# COMPACT_ATOMS: atom_id res chain seq x y z
N MET A 1 -4.07 36.59 33.05
CA MET A 1 -2.94 35.67 33.29
C MET A 1 -3.49 34.29 33.62
N THR A 2 -3.57 33.42 32.61
CA THR A 2 -3.77 31.96 32.71
C THR A 2 -3.10 31.39 31.46
N LYS A 3 -1.78 31.18 31.55
CA LYS A 3 -1.14 29.87 31.66
C LYS A 3 -1.21 29.09 30.34
N SER A 4 -0.12 29.27 29.59
CA SER A 4 0.51 28.36 28.63
C SER A 4 -0.02 26.92 28.69
N ARG A 5 -0.58 26.47 27.57
CA ARG A 5 -0.65 25.05 27.15
C ARG A 5 0.05 25.02 25.80
N ALA A 6 1.39 25.02 25.86
CA ALA A 6 2.19 23.84 25.56
C ALA A 6 2.16 23.51 24.06
N ASP A 7 3.10 24.14 23.34
CA ASP A 7 4.09 23.40 22.56
C ASP A 7 3.51 22.24 21.74
N SER A 8 2.65 22.57 20.76
CA SER A 8 2.43 21.68 19.63
C SER A 8 3.75 21.65 18.87
N THR A 9 4.66 20.75 19.27
CA THR A 9 5.88 20.45 18.51
C THR A 9 5.46 20.27 17.07
N ASN A 10 5.83 21.24 16.24
CA ASN A 10 5.48 21.31 14.84
C ASN A 10 6.17 20.14 14.14
N ASN A 11 5.57 18.94 14.18
CA ASN A 11 6.07 17.72 13.55
C ASN A 11 5.81 17.77 12.04
N GLN A 12 6.19 18.90 11.46
CA GLN A 12 6.11 19.18 10.05
C GLN A 12 7.35 18.61 9.39
N VAL A 13 7.12 17.71 8.45
CA VAL A 13 8.18 17.08 7.66
C VAL A 13 7.93 17.45 6.21
N ALA A 14 8.99 17.64 5.43
CA ALA A 14 8.86 17.88 4.00
C ALA A 14 8.12 16.71 3.35
N LEU A 15 7.10 17.01 2.53
CA LEU A 15 6.29 15.99 1.88
C LEU A 15 7.16 15.07 1.00
N ALA A 16 8.18 15.62 0.34
CA ALA A 16 9.15 14.87 -0.44
C ALA A 16 9.85 13.77 0.39
N ASP A 17 10.21 14.06 1.65
CA ASP A 17 10.86 13.08 2.54
C ASP A 17 9.89 11.96 2.94
N VAL A 18 8.63 12.30 3.18
CA VAL A 18 7.57 11.33 3.48
C VAL A 18 7.35 10.39 2.29
N LEU A 19 7.24 10.95 1.08
CA LEU A 19 7.07 10.17 -0.14
C LEU A 19 8.29 9.29 -0.43
N CYS A 20 9.51 9.79 -0.20
CA CYS A 20 10.73 8.99 -0.34
C CYS A 20 10.75 7.80 0.63
N ARG A 21 10.31 8.00 1.88
CA ARG A 21 10.15 6.89 2.84
C ARG A 21 9.12 5.88 2.35
N ILE A 22 7.97 6.32 1.84
CA ILE A 22 6.94 5.43 1.27
C ILE A 22 7.50 4.61 0.11
N THR A 23 8.25 5.24 -0.81
CA THR A 23 8.93 4.53 -1.90
C THR A 23 9.84 3.42 -1.36
N ASN A 24 10.64 3.71 -0.35
CA ASN A 24 11.54 2.72 0.25
C ASN A 24 10.77 1.55 0.88
N GLU A 25 9.69 1.83 1.61
CA GLU A 25 8.83 0.79 2.19
C GLU A 25 8.18 -0.09 1.10
N LEU A 26 7.71 0.49 -0.01
CA LEU A 26 7.16 -0.27 -1.13
C LEU A 26 8.20 -1.18 -1.79
N VAL A 27 9.44 -0.72 -1.93
CA VAL A 27 10.57 -1.53 -2.43
C VAL A 27 10.89 -2.67 -1.47
N LEU A 28 10.83 -2.44 -0.15
CA LEU A 28 11.01 -3.49 0.86
C LEU A 28 9.88 -4.52 0.80
N LEU A 29 8.63 -4.09 0.66
CA LEU A 29 7.48 -5.00 0.50
C LEU A 29 7.61 -5.85 -0.76
N LYS A 30 7.99 -5.26 -1.90
CA LYS A 30 8.27 -6.01 -3.13
C LYS A 30 9.33 -7.08 -2.92
N ARG A 31 10.41 -6.74 -2.20
CA ARG A 31 11.45 -7.71 -1.89
C ARG A 31 10.91 -8.86 -1.05
N GLY A 32 10.09 -8.54 -0.04
CA GLY A 32 9.40 -9.54 0.78
C GLY A 32 8.48 -10.45 -0.03
N THR A 33 7.75 -9.92 -1.03
CA THR A 33 6.92 -10.75 -1.90
C THR A 33 7.75 -11.67 -2.78
N MET A 34 8.90 -11.22 -3.29
CA MET A 34 9.82 -12.06 -4.06
C MET A 34 10.45 -13.18 -3.21
N GLU A 35 10.85 -12.86 -1.98
CA GLU A 35 11.37 -13.85 -1.03
C GLU A 35 10.31 -14.89 -0.67
N LEU A 36 9.06 -14.45 -0.47
CA LEU A 36 7.92 -15.33 -0.23
C LEU A 36 7.63 -16.24 -1.44
N GLU A 37 7.60 -15.68 -2.65
CA GLU A 37 7.41 -16.43 -3.89
C GLU A 37 8.51 -17.51 -4.05
N GLN A 38 9.77 -17.16 -3.80
CA GLN A 38 10.88 -18.13 -3.84
C GLN A 38 10.72 -19.23 -2.79
N ALA A 39 10.42 -18.86 -1.54
CA ALA A 39 10.21 -19.82 -0.46
C ALA A 39 9.06 -20.78 -0.79
N ILE A 40 7.93 -20.25 -1.26
CA ILE A 40 6.77 -21.03 -1.69
C ILE A 40 7.11 -21.90 -2.90
N GLY A 41 7.84 -21.37 -3.89
CA GLY A 41 8.29 -22.11 -5.06
C GLY A 41 9.12 -23.35 -4.71
N THR A 42 9.93 -23.31 -3.64
CA THR A 42 10.65 -24.50 -3.16
C THR A 42 9.74 -25.57 -2.55
N LEU A 43 8.59 -25.18 -1.99
CA LEU A 43 7.60 -26.07 -1.37
C LEU A 43 6.71 -26.78 -2.40
N THR A 44 6.65 -26.28 -3.64
CA THR A 44 5.87 -26.87 -4.75
C THR A 44 6.13 -28.37 -4.94
N LYS A 45 7.35 -28.84 -4.62
CA LYS A 45 7.74 -30.25 -4.70
C LYS A 45 6.96 -31.19 -3.77
N PHE A 46 6.31 -30.64 -2.75
CA PHE A 46 5.54 -31.37 -1.74
C PHE A 46 4.02 -31.23 -1.94
N ILE A 47 3.58 -30.53 -2.99
CA ILE A 47 2.17 -30.24 -3.24
C ILE A 47 1.54 -31.37 -4.03
N ASP A 48 0.37 -31.82 -3.57
CA ASP A 48 -0.48 -32.78 -4.26
C ASP A 48 -0.86 -32.24 -5.65
N SER A 49 -0.78 -33.09 -6.67
CA SER A 49 -1.10 -32.73 -8.06
C SER A 49 -2.52 -32.17 -8.23
N SER A 50 -3.45 -32.53 -7.35
CA SER A 50 -4.82 -31.97 -7.32
C SER A 50 -4.90 -30.51 -6.89
N LYS A 51 -3.91 -29.99 -6.16
CA LYS A 51 -3.84 -28.59 -5.66
C LYS A 51 -2.87 -27.71 -6.43
N LEU A 52 -2.17 -28.31 -7.40
CA LEU A 52 -1.09 -27.65 -8.14
C LEU A 52 -1.60 -26.47 -8.97
N GLN A 53 -2.83 -26.54 -9.48
CA GLN A 53 -3.44 -25.44 -10.23
C GLN A 53 -3.78 -24.22 -9.37
N SER A 54 -4.43 -24.41 -8.21
CA SER A 54 -4.71 -23.30 -7.29
C SER A 54 -3.42 -22.68 -6.76
N PHE A 55 -2.42 -23.52 -6.50
CA PHE A 55 -1.12 -23.07 -6.06
C PHE A 55 -0.41 -22.17 -7.10
N TYR A 56 -0.46 -22.52 -8.39
CA TYR A 56 0.09 -21.63 -9.42
C TYR A 56 -0.68 -20.32 -9.54
N GLN A 57 -1.99 -20.31 -9.29
CA GLN A 57 -2.77 -19.07 -9.23
C GLN A 57 -2.31 -18.18 -8.08
N ASP A 58 -2.03 -18.77 -6.90
CA ASP A 58 -1.51 -18.03 -5.75
C ASP A 58 -0.12 -17.44 -6.02
N LEU A 59 0.76 -18.19 -6.71
CA LEU A 59 2.06 -17.67 -7.15
C LEU A 59 1.93 -16.54 -8.16
N GLN A 60 1.01 -16.68 -9.13
CA GLN A 60 0.74 -15.62 -10.11
C GLN A 60 0.18 -14.37 -9.43
N PHE A 61 -0.66 -14.53 -8.40
CA PHE A 61 -1.13 -13.42 -7.59
C PHE A 61 0.03 -12.71 -6.85
N LEU A 62 0.97 -13.45 -6.27
CA LEU A 62 2.14 -12.87 -5.61
C LEU A 62 3.05 -12.10 -6.58
N ASP A 63 3.28 -12.63 -7.79
CA ASP A 63 4.03 -11.93 -8.84
C ASP A 63 3.32 -10.62 -9.24
N ASN A 64 2.01 -10.68 -9.51
CA ASN A 64 1.21 -9.48 -9.81
C ASN A 64 1.24 -8.45 -8.68
N LEU A 65 1.23 -8.89 -7.42
CA LEU A 65 1.37 -8.02 -6.25
C LEU A 65 2.75 -7.35 -6.24
N GLY A 66 3.83 -8.10 -6.48
CA GLY A 66 5.18 -7.57 -6.59
C GLY A 66 5.32 -6.51 -7.69
N GLN A 67 4.77 -6.76 -8.88
CA GLN A 67 4.75 -5.79 -9.99
C GLN A 67 3.94 -4.54 -9.66
N SER A 68 2.82 -4.69 -8.93
CA SER A 68 1.99 -3.57 -8.48
C SER A 68 2.74 -2.70 -7.46
N LEU A 69 3.43 -3.33 -6.50
CA LEU A 69 4.27 -2.63 -5.51
C LEU A 69 5.41 -1.86 -6.17
N GLU A 70 6.08 -2.46 -7.16
CA GLU A 70 7.11 -1.78 -7.95
C GLU A 70 6.57 -0.58 -8.71
N SER A 71 5.46 -0.76 -9.41
CA SER A 71 4.82 0.32 -10.18
C SER A 71 4.42 1.48 -9.27
N LEU A 72 3.89 1.16 -8.08
CA LEU A 72 3.55 2.16 -7.07
C LEU A 72 4.79 2.86 -6.52
N ALA A 73 5.87 2.13 -6.25
CA ALA A 73 7.14 2.71 -5.78
C ALA A 73 7.70 3.72 -6.79
N VAL A 74 7.71 3.36 -8.08
CA VAL A 74 8.14 4.23 -9.18
C VAL A 74 7.24 5.46 -9.29
N PHE A 75 5.92 5.28 -9.23
CA PHE A 75 4.97 6.40 -9.24
C PHE A 75 5.18 7.37 -8.08
N VAL A 76 5.35 6.86 -6.87
CA VAL A 76 5.57 7.68 -5.66
C VAL A 76 6.92 8.39 -5.73
N ALA A 77 7.98 7.73 -6.23
CA ALA A 77 9.29 8.33 -6.42
C ALA A 77 9.23 9.50 -7.41
N ASN A 78 8.60 9.28 -8.57
CA ASN A 78 8.38 10.33 -9.57
C ASN A 78 7.53 11.47 -9.00
N THR A 79 6.56 11.17 -8.15
CA THR A 79 5.75 12.19 -7.47
C THR A 79 6.61 13.01 -6.51
N ALA A 80 7.47 12.37 -5.72
CA ALA A 80 8.37 13.04 -4.78
C ALA A 80 9.29 14.04 -5.48
N ASP A 81 9.82 13.68 -6.66
CA ASP A 81 10.68 14.55 -7.46
C ASP A 81 9.98 15.81 -8.00
N ASN A 82 8.65 15.77 -8.14
CA ASN A 82 7.85 16.86 -8.67
C ASN A 82 7.12 17.68 -7.59
N VAL A 83 7.23 17.30 -6.32
CA VAL A 83 6.58 18.01 -5.22
C VAL A 83 7.33 19.30 -4.87
N PRO A 84 6.65 20.45 -4.72
CA PRO A 84 7.28 21.68 -4.26
C PRO A 84 7.97 21.50 -2.90
N ARG A 85 9.21 22.01 -2.78
CA ARG A 85 10.05 21.80 -1.58
C ARG A 85 9.51 22.48 -0.32
N ASP A 86 8.65 23.47 -0.48
CA ASP A 86 7.97 24.19 0.59
C ASP A 86 6.74 23.44 1.13
N TRP A 87 6.30 22.36 0.47
CA TRP A 87 5.19 21.56 0.96
C TRP A 87 5.60 20.72 2.16
N GLN A 88 4.89 20.95 3.26
CA GLN A 88 5.09 20.25 4.53
C GLN A 88 3.83 19.49 4.92
N VAL A 89 4.03 18.36 5.59
CA VAL A 89 2.96 17.55 6.16
C VAL A 89 3.12 17.51 7.66
N ASP A 90 2.04 17.81 8.36
CA ASP A 90 1.90 17.50 9.78
C ASP A 90 1.65 15.99 9.91
N ILE A 91 2.66 15.28 10.41
CA ILE A 91 2.61 13.81 10.54
C ILE A 91 1.58 13.38 11.55
N ASP A 92 1.41 14.11 12.66
CA ASP A 92 0.52 13.72 13.74
C ASP A 92 -0.94 13.91 13.31
N LEU A 93 -1.23 15.02 12.62
CA LEU A 93 -2.53 15.25 12.01
C LEU A 93 -2.82 14.19 10.92
N SER A 94 -1.82 13.82 10.13
CA SER A 94 -2.01 12.83 9.06
C SER A 94 -2.24 11.43 9.64
N ALA A 95 -1.47 11.03 10.65
CA ALA A 95 -1.63 9.77 11.37
C ALA A 95 -2.99 9.71 12.08
N SER A 96 -3.48 10.82 12.66
CA SER A 96 -4.81 10.87 13.30
C SER A 96 -5.98 10.63 12.34
N LYS A 97 -5.79 10.92 11.05
CA LYS A 97 -6.78 10.65 9.99
C LYS A 97 -6.74 9.20 9.52
N ILE A 98 -5.65 8.48 9.78
CA ILE A 98 -5.53 7.05 9.49
C ILE A 98 -6.24 6.30 10.62
N GLN A 99 -7.55 6.06 10.44
CA GLN A 99 -8.27 5.19 11.35
C GLN A 99 -7.83 3.75 11.12
N MET A 100 -7.15 3.18 12.11
CA MET A 100 -6.66 1.80 12.08
C MET A 100 -7.78 0.80 11.82
N GLN A 101 -9.00 1.11 12.27
CA GLN A 101 -10.22 0.38 11.94
C GLN A 101 -10.51 0.40 10.43
N SER A 102 -10.43 1.56 9.77
CA SER A 102 -10.65 1.65 8.32
C SER A 102 -9.59 0.92 7.51
N ILE A 103 -8.35 0.81 8.01
CA ILE A 103 -7.33 -0.05 7.40
C ILE A 103 -7.71 -1.53 7.58
N ALA A 104 -8.04 -1.95 8.82
CA ALA A 104 -8.44 -3.31 9.12
C ALA A 104 -9.68 -3.75 8.32
N ASP A 105 -10.66 -2.86 8.17
CA ASP A 105 -11.87 -3.10 7.38
C ASP A 105 -11.52 -3.27 5.89
N ARG A 106 -10.61 -2.45 5.34
CA ARG A 106 -10.19 -2.57 3.94
C ARG A 106 -9.37 -3.83 3.67
N ILE A 107 -8.55 -4.26 4.61
CA ILE A 107 -7.80 -5.52 4.51
C ILE A 107 -8.78 -6.71 4.59
N SER A 108 -9.70 -6.70 5.56
CA SER A 108 -10.73 -7.73 5.69
C SER A 108 -11.67 -7.78 4.48
N LEU A 109 -11.99 -6.63 3.88
CA LEU A 109 -12.81 -6.57 2.65
C LEU A 109 -12.07 -7.05 1.40
N ALA A 110 -10.75 -6.89 1.34
CA ALA A 110 -9.93 -7.44 0.25
C ALA A 110 -9.92 -8.97 0.28
N GLU A 111 -10.01 -9.60 1.46
CA GLU A 111 -10.16 -11.06 1.61
C GLU A 111 -11.54 -11.56 1.15
N VAL A 112 -12.57 -10.70 1.14
CA VAL A 112 -13.94 -11.03 0.73
C VAL A 112 -14.21 -10.74 -0.75
N GLY A 113 -13.43 -9.85 -1.38
CA GLY A 113 -13.65 -9.33 -2.73
C GLY A 113 -13.14 -10.18 -3.91
N GLY A 114 -12.57 -11.36 -3.67
CA GLY A 114 -11.99 -12.23 -4.72
C GLY A 114 -12.98 -12.80 -5.75
N ASN A 115 -14.29 -12.56 -5.61
CA ASN A 115 -15.29 -12.92 -6.58
C ASN A 115 -16.32 -11.79 -6.65
N ASN A 116 -16.18 -10.85 -7.59
CA ASN A 116 -17.32 -10.23 -8.32
C ASN A 116 -16.79 -9.31 -9.44
N HIS A 117 -16.96 -9.80 -10.67
CA HIS A 117 -16.86 -9.03 -11.92
C HIS A 117 -17.93 -7.91 -11.93
N PRO A 118 -17.73 -6.80 -12.67
CA PRO A 118 -18.45 -5.56 -12.45
C PRO A 118 -19.80 -5.55 -13.17
N THR A 119 -20.83 -5.08 -12.47
CA THR A 119 -22.07 -4.61 -13.09
C THR A 119 -22.31 -3.17 -12.65
N ASP A 120 -21.91 -2.28 -13.56
CA ASP A 120 -22.74 -1.19 -14.05
C ASP A 120 -23.42 -0.29 -13.02
N GLN A 121 -22.86 0.90 -12.77
CA GLN A 121 -23.67 2.10 -12.55
C GLN A 121 -23.02 3.33 -13.22
N THR A 122 -23.49 3.57 -14.45
CA THR A 122 -23.58 4.88 -15.07
C THR A 122 -24.12 5.92 -14.06
N THR A 123 -23.31 6.90 -13.68
CA THR A 123 -23.81 8.18 -13.12
C THR A 123 -23.31 9.31 -13.99
N THR A 124 -24.18 9.71 -14.92
CA THR A 124 -24.10 10.94 -15.70
C THR A 124 -24.15 12.14 -14.75
N LEU A 125 -23.06 12.88 -14.65
CA LEU A 125 -23.02 14.21 -14.03
C LEU A 125 -23.61 15.22 -15.03
N PHE A 126 -24.73 15.85 -14.69
CA PHE A 126 -25.14 17.10 -15.34
C PHE A 126 -24.60 18.28 -14.53
N PHE A 127 -24.11 19.27 -15.27
CA PHE A 127 -23.47 20.52 -14.84
C PHE A 127 -24.33 21.36 -13.87
#